data_AF-A0A7X7NZ19-F1
#
_entry.id   AF-A0A7X7NZ19-F1
#
_cell.length_a   1.000
_cell.length_b   1.000
_cell.length_c   1.000
_cell.angle_alpha   90.00
_cell.angle_beta   90.00
_cell.angle_gamma   90.00
#
_symmetry.space_group_name_H-M   'P 1'
#
loop_
_entity.id
_entity.type
_entity.pdbx_description
1 polymer ?
#
loop_
_entity_poly.entity_id
_entity_poly.type
_entity_poly.pdbx_seq_one_letter_code
_entity_poly.pdbx_strand_id
1 'polypeptide(L)'
;EFNYSVCEHCHTLNKTLWIEESLKNCKQCGYELPIIKKKYIIPKFGFITENGEPKDARTDKPERTYKGSISYIGDENHIEFNNYDICGKRVVVGSSKMDELAVLNTSAFYICKSCGYGIVKDGCYDSAFEKPHQKPDGYPCNNKLYPYSLGHEFQTDVVLLKFISENIMELNAAWTILYSLLEGLSRHLCIDRNELSGCLHWYRNEAFGDRGNFGFILFDNTPGGAGYVRQLHSVSTFVKMLECGADIVNNCECGGNEADTACYSCLCNYYNQRQHENLKRKLAIDFFSSVKNGNTMWFGSTILDKEFR
;
A
#
# COMPACT_ATOMS: atom_id res chain seq x y z
N GLU A 1 6.76 13.62 15.98
CA GLU A 1 7.10 12.22 16.28
C GLU A 1 5.79 11.46 16.48
N PHE A 2 5.74 10.22 16.02
CA PHE A 2 4.55 9.37 16.13
C PHE A 2 4.95 8.01 16.69
N ASN A 3 4.08 7.43 17.51
CA ASN A 3 4.13 6.02 17.86
C ASN A 3 3.36 5.24 16.78
N TYR A 4 3.90 4.11 16.32
CA TYR A 4 3.24 3.28 15.33
C TYR A 4 3.42 1.79 15.54
N SER A 5 2.49 1.03 14.98
CA SER A 5 2.52 -0.43 14.91
C SER A 5 1.72 -0.91 13.70
N VAL A 6 2.26 -1.86 12.95
CA VAL A 6 1.53 -2.56 11.89
C VAL A 6 0.90 -3.79 12.52
N CYS A 7 -0.42 -3.94 12.39
CA CYS A 7 -1.13 -5.08 12.95
C CYS A 7 -0.69 -6.38 12.27
N GLU A 8 -0.32 -7.40 13.03
CA GLU A 8 0.12 -8.69 12.47
C GLU A 8 -1.04 -9.48 11.86
N HIS A 9 -2.28 -9.23 12.29
CA HIS A 9 -3.48 -9.93 11.81
C HIS A 9 -4.06 -9.33 10.52
N CYS A 10 -4.17 -8.00 10.44
CA CYS A 10 -4.82 -7.32 9.30
C CYS A 10 -3.90 -6.40 8.50
N HIS A 11 -2.62 -6.29 8.89
CA HIS A 11 -1.61 -5.43 8.27
C HIS A 11 -1.93 -3.93 8.21
N THR A 12 -2.97 -3.48 8.91
CA THR A 12 -3.30 -2.05 9.01
C THR A 12 -2.23 -1.32 9.80
N LEU A 13 -1.80 -0.16 9.30
CA LEU A 13 -0.94 0.77 10.02
C LEU A 13 -1.75 1.50 11.11
N ASN A 14 -1.33 1.36 12.35
CA ASN A 14 -1.87 2.07 13.51
C ASN A 14 -0.84 3.12 13.92
N LYS A 15 -1.27 4.38 14.02
CA LYS A 15 -0.41 5.51 14.43
C LYS A 15 -1.14 6.41 15.44
N THR A 16 -0.36 7.04 16.31
CA THR A 16 -0.80 8.07 17.28
C THR A 16 0.32 9.09 17.46
N LEU A 17 -0.01 10.30 17.90
CA LEU A 17 1.03 11.25 18.28
C LEU A 17 1.82 10.69 19.46
N TRP A 18 3.12 10.98 19.53
CA TRP A 18 3.98 10.43 20.57
C TRP A 18 3.57 10.79 22.01
N ILE A 19 2.82 11.88 22.18
CA ILE A 19 2.27 12.37 23.45
C ILE A 19 0.94 11.71 23.84
N GLU A 20 0.27 11.05 22.88
CA GLU A 20 -1.03 10.43 23.11
C GLU A 20 -0.86 9.03 23.70
N GLU A 21 -1.93 8.53 24.33
CA GLU A 21 -1.95 7.15 24.82
C GLU A 21 -1.81 6.20 23.62
N SER A 22 -0.90 5.22 23.76
CA SER A 22 -0.65 4.26 22.69
C SER A 22 -1.84 3.34 22.47
N LEU A 23 -2.18 3.10 21.20
CA LEU A 23 -3.24 2.16 20.83
C LEU A 23 -2.93 0.74 21.34
N LYS A 24 -3.83 0.22 22.18
CA LYS A 24 -3.79 -1.17 22.67
C LYS A 24 -4.33 -2.15 21.65
N ASN A 25 -5.37 -1.76 20.91
CA ASN A 25 -6.03 -2.58 19.91
C ASN A 25 -5.91 -1.94 18.52
N CYS A 26 -5.93 -2.77 17.48
CA CYS A 26 -5.91 -2.32 16.11
C CYS A 26 -7.22 -1.58 15.78
N LYS A 27 -7.10 -0.39 15.19
CA LYS A 27 -8.25 0.43 14.78
C LYS A 27 -9.18 -0.27 13.78
N GLN A 28 -8.66 -1.22 13.00
CA GLN A 28 -9.42 -1.89 11.94
C GLN A 28 -10.05 -3.20 12.39
N CYS A 29 -9.24 -4.16 12.87
CA CYS A 29 -9.75 -5.49 13.21
C CYS A 29 -9.96 -5.74 14.72
N GLY A 30 -9.51 -4.82 15.59
CA GLY A 30 -9.59 -4.95 17.05
C GLY A 30 -8.50 -5.83 17.70
N TYR A 31 -7.64 -6.47 16.91
CA TYR A 31 -6.57 -7.34 17.42
C TYR A 31 -5.61 -6.57 18.34
N GLU A 32 -5.11 -7.22 19.39
CA GLU A 32 -4.18 -6.60 20.35
C GLU A 32 -2.85 -6.26 19.67
N LEU A 33 -2.41 -5.02 19.81
CA LEU A 33 -1.18 -4.53 19.21
C LEU A 33 -0.01 -4.72 20.19
N PRO A 34 1.22 -5.00 19.70
CA PRO A 34 2.41 -5.15 20.54
C PRO A 34 2.61 -4.00 21.54
N ILE A 35 3.03 -4.31 22.76
CA ILE A 35 3.28 -3.31 23.82
C ILE A 35 4.36 -2.31 23.38
N ILE A 36 5.45 -2.82 22.79
CA ILE A 36 6.54 -1.99 22.30
C ILE A 36 6.15 -1.38 20.96
N LYS A 37 5.89 -0.08 20.97
CA LYS A 37 5.63 0.69 19.74
C LYS A 37 6.93 1.18 19.14
N LYS A 38 7.02 1.10 17.81
CA LYS A 38 8.09 1.76 17.06
C LYS A 38 7.75 3.24 16.92
N LYS A 39 8.76 4.04 16.61
CA LYS A 39 8.61 5.48 16.43
C LYS A 39 8.99 5.87 15.01
N TYR A 40 8.25 6.81 14.45
CA TYR A 40 8.64 7.44 13.19
C TYR A 40 8.54 8.96 13.26
N ILE A 41 9.33 9.61 12.40
CA ILE A 41 9.32 11.06 12.22
C ILE A 41 9.10 11.41 10.75
N ILE A 42 8.49 12.56 10.50
CA ILE A 42 8.33 13.12 9.16
C ILE A 42 9.31 14.29 9.04
N PRO A 43 10.32 14.23 8.15
CA PRO A 43 11.28 15.31 7.96
C PRO A 43 10.64 16.48 7.18
N LYS A 44 9.78 17.26 7.85
CA LYS A 44 8.98 18.33 7.23
C LYS A 44 9.81 19.41 6.52
N PHE A 45 11.04 19.63 6.98
CA PHE A 45 11.96 20.65 6.44
C PHE A 45 13.01 20.06 5.50
N GLY A 46 12.83 18.81 5.07
CA GLY A 46 13.78 18.12 4.20
C GLY A 46 15.06 17.69 4.91
N PHE A 47 16.12 17.51 4.13
CA PHE A 47 17.43 17.05 4.56
C PHE A 47 18.48 18.13 4.27
N ILE A 48 19.46 18.27 5.17
CA ILE A 48 20.58 19.20 5.02
C ILE A 48 21.83 18.35 4.77
N THR A 49 22.69 18.79 3.85
CA THR A 49 23.97 18.15 3.57
C THR A 49 24.94 18.34 4.73
N GLU A 50 25.88 17.41 4.88
CA GLU A 50 26.98 17.60 5.82
C GLU A 50 27.82 18.83 5.44
N ASN A 51 28.40 19.49 6.44
CA ASN A 51 29.35 20.57 6.23
C ASN A 51 30.68 19.99 5.75
N GLY A 52 31.08 20.29 4.52
CA GLY A 52 32.33 19.84 3.93
C GLY A 52 32.35 19.99 2.41
N GLU A 53 33.51 19.73 1.80
CA GLU A 53 33.60 19.64 0.35
C GLU A 53 32.82 18.42 -0.15
N PRO A 54 32.00 18.58 -1.23
CA PRO A 54 31.32 17.46 -1.84
C PRO A 54 32.33 16.38 -2.24
N LYS A 55 32.02 15.12 -1.93
CA LYS A 55 32.80 14.01 -2.47
C LYS A 55 32.49 13.87 -3.96
N ASP A 56 33.53 13.60 -4.76
CA ASP A 56 33.35 13.34 -6.19
C ASP A 56 32.33 12.22 -6.41
N ALA A 57 31.42 12.46 -7.36
CA ALA A 57 30.43 11.47 -7.74
C ALA A 57 31.13 10.23 -8.29
N ARG A 58 30.95 9.09 -7.62
CA ARG A 58 31.42 7.80 -8.11
C ARG A 58 30.49 7.28 -9.20
N THR A 59 31.01 6.43 -10.06
CA THR A 59 30.20 5.66 -11.03
C THR A 59 29.35 4.58 -10.35
N ASP A 60 29.61 4.28 -9.08
CA ASP A 60 28.83 3.32 -8.30
C ASP A 60 27.40 3.83 -8.08
N LYS A 61 26.43 2.90 -8.15
CA LYS A 61 25.03 3.20 -7.87
C LYS A 61 24.90 3.68 -6.41
N PRO A 62 24.17 4.79 -6.16
CA PRO A 62 23.94 5.26 -4.80
C PRO A 62 23.29 4.18 -3.94
N GLU A 63 23.78 4.03 -2.71
CA GLU A 63 23.14 3.20 -1.70
C GLU A 63 21.76 3.78 -1.39
N ARG A 64 20.71 2.95 -1.54
CA ARG A 64 19.34 3.34 -1.26
C ARG A 64 18.84 2.51 -0.09
N THR A 65 18.37 3.18 0.95
CA THR A 65 17.57 2.52 1.99
C THR A 65 16.23 2.08 1.42
N TYR A 66 15.67 1.03 1.99
CA TYR A 66 14.44 0.40 1.55
C TYR A 66 13.23 1.36 1.55
N LYS A 67 12.41 1.35 0.50
CA LYS A 67 11.09 1.98 0.52
C LYS A 67 10.13 1.01 1.22
N GLY A 68 9.62 1.35 2.40
CA GLY A 68 8.61 0.50 3.03
C GLY A 68 7.22 0.64 2.41
N SER A 69 6.28 -0.12 2.94
CA SER A 69 4.94 -0.28 2.38
C SER A 69 4.12 1.00 2.53
N ILE A 70 3.42 1.37 1.47
CA ILE A 70 2.39 2.42 1.50
C ILE A 70 1.18 1.86 2.26
N SER A 71 0.59 2.67 3.12
CA SER A 71 -0.58 2.33 3.93
C SER A 71 -1.62 3.43 3.80
N TYR A 72 -2.87 3.03 3.61
CA TYR A 72 -4.02 3.91 3.72
C TYR A 72 -4.21 4.32 5.18
N ILE A 73 -4.27 5.63 5.42
CA ILE A 73 -4.46 6.22 6.76
C ILE A 73 -5.69 7.13 6.82
N GLY A 74 -6.39 7.31 5.70
CA GLY A 74 -7.63 8.06 5.59
C GLY A 74 -8.81 7.49 6.38
N ASP A 75 -9.93 8.21 6.28
CA ASP A 75 -11.18 7.91 6.97
C ASP A 75 -12.25 7.43 6.00
N GLU A 76 -12.65 6.17 6.13
CA GLU A 76 -13.70 5.56 5.31
C GLU A 76 -15.05 6.28 5.44
N ASN A 77 -15.31 7.00 6.53
CA ASN A 77 -16.56 7.75 6.72
C ASN A 77 -16.74 8.91 5.73
N HIS A 78 -15.65 9.34 5.08
CA HIS A 78 -15.68 10.37 4.04
C HIS A 78 -15.61 9.80 2.62
N ILE A 79 -15.69 8.47 2.46
CA ILE A 79 -15.71 7.83 1.16
C ILE A 79 -17.16 7.68 0.68
N GLU A 80 -17.43 8.15 -0.53
CA GLU A 80 -18.69 7.89 -1.22
C GLU A 80 -18.63 6.52 -1.89
N PHE A 81 -19.53 5.62 -1.50
CA PHE A 81 -19.58 4.24 -1.99
C PHE A 81 -20.70 4.01 -3.00
N ASN A 82 -20.36 3.33 -4.09
CA ASN A 82 -21.30 2.78 -5.06
C ASN A 82 -21.28 1.26 -5.02
N ASN A 83 -22.45 0.65 -5.18
CA ASN A 83 -22.60 -0.80 -5.32
C ASN A 83 -22.69 -1.17 -6.80
N TYR A 84 -21.86 -2.12 -7.26
CA TYR A 84 -21.90 -2.66 -8.61
C TYR A 84 -22.26 -4.14 -8.58
N ASP A 85 -23.07 -4.58 -9.54
CA ASP A 85 -23.20 -5.97 -9.93
C ASP A 85 -22.26 -6.22 -11.11
N ILE A 86 -21.35 -7.16 -10.97
CA ILE A 86 -20.40 -7.56 -12.00
C ILE A 86 -20.60 -9.05 -12.24
N CYS A 87 -21.14 -9.44 -13.39
CA CYS A 87 -21.38 -10.84 -13.72
C CYS A 87 -22.18 -11.61 -12.62
N GLY A 88 -23.12 -10.93 -11.92
CA GLY A 88 -23.88 -11.50 -10.80
C GLY A 88 -23.12 -11.53 -9.46
N LYS A 89 -22.00 -10.81 -9.36
CA LYS A 89 -21.18 -10.68 -8.14
C LYS A 89 -21.20 -9.23 -7.65
N ARG A 90 -21.42 -9.05 -6.35
CA ARG A 90 -21.47 -7.72 -5.73
C ARG A 90 -20.07 -7.20 -5.44
N VAL A 91 -19.81 -5.97 -5.88
CA VAL A 91 -18.59 -5.22 -5.59
C VAL A 91 -18.98 -3.83 -5.06
N VAL A 92 -18.30 -3.38 -4.01
CA VAL A 92 -18.43 -2.03 -3.49
C VAL A 92 -17.21 -1.22 -3.92
N VAL A 93 -17.47 -0.07 -4.53
CA VAL A 93 -16.44 0.86 -5.04
C VAL A 93 -16.61 2.20 -4.35
N GLY A 94 -15.69 2.52 -3.47
CA GLY A 94 -15.61 3.79 -2.77
C GLY A 94 -14.62 4.74 -3.43
N SER A 95 -14.95 6.01 -3.58
CA SER A 95 -14.02 7.03 -4.10
C SER A 95 -13.86 8.17 -3.11
N SER A 96 -12.63 8.66 -2.95
CA SER A 96 -12.32 9.84 -2.14
C SER A 96 -11.22 10.65 -2.79
N LYS A 97 -11.37 11.98 -2.74
CA LYS A 97 -10.40 12.92 -3.32
C LYS A 97 -9.47 13.42 -2.23
N MET A 98 -8.20 13.60 -2.56
CA MET A 98 -7.18 14.13 -1.64
C MET A 98 -7.14 13.37 -0.30
N ASP A 99 -7.28 12.05 -0.35
CA ASP A 99 -7.28 11.20 0.84
C ASP A 99 -5.86 10.85 1.27
N GLU A 100 -5.70 10.45 2.53
CA GLU A 100 -4.40 10.35 3.18
C GLU A 100 -3.77 8.96 3.05
N LEU A 101 -2.52 8.96 2.59
CA LEU A 101 -1.64 7.79 2.53
C LEU A 101 -0.36 8.08 3.31
N ALA A 102 0.23 7.02 3.89
CA ALA A 102 1.52 7.09 4.56
C ALA A 102 2.50 6.09 3.95
N VAL A 103 3.74 6.51 3.76
CA VAL A 103 4.88 5.63 3.45
C VAL A 103 5.83 5.66 4.63
N LEU A 104 6.21 4.50 5.14
CA LEU A 104 7.22 4.37 6.19
C LEU A 104 8.46 3.66 5.65
N ASN A 105 9.63 4.26 5.80
CA ASN A 105 10.91 3.59 5.64
C ASN A 105 11.38 3.09 7.02
N THR A 106 11.43 1.78 7.16
CA THR A 106 11.73 1.09 8.42
C THR A 106 13.18 0.65 8.55
N SER A 107 14.10 1.18 7.72
CA SER A 107 15.54 1.01 7.93
C SER A 107 15.95 1.53 9.31
N ALA A 108 17.10 1.06 9.82
CA ALA A 108 17.59 1.39 11.16
C ALA A 108 18.19 2.80 11.22
N PHE A 109 17.35 3.84 11.12
CA PHE A 109 17.78 5.22 11.28
C PHE A 109 17.99 5.55 12.75
N TYR A 110 19.11 6.17 13.05
CA TYR A 110 19.47 6.69 14.35
C TYR A 110 19.63 8.20 14.25
N ILE A 111 18.75 8.95 14.92
CA ILE A 111 18.61 10.40 14.73
C ILE A 111 18.77 11.14 16.06
N CYS A 112 19.59 12.19 16.05
CA CYS A 112 19.82 13.06 17.18
C CYS A 112 18.64 14.03 17.33
N LYS A 113 17.95 13.98 18.46
CA LYS A 113 16.80 14.86 18.76
C LYS A 113 17.16 16.35 18.81
N SER A 114 18.42 16.68 19.09
CA SER A 114 18.84 18.07 19.29
C SER A 114 19.20 18.80 17.99
N CYS A 115 19.72 18.10 16.99
CA CYS A 115 20.24 18.73 15.77
C CYS A 115 19.83 18.03 14.47
N GLY A 116 19.16 16.88 14.53
CA GLY A 116 18.69 16.15 13.35
C GLY A 116 19.76 15.31 12.62
N TYR A 117 21.01 15.29 13.10
CA TYR A 117 22.04 14.39 12.54
C TYR A 117 21.53 12.94 12.58
N GLY A 118 21.60 12.27 11.43
CA GLY A 118 21.02 10.95 11.22
C GLY A 118 22.01 10.02 10.53
N ILE A 119 22.05 8.76 10.99
CA ILE A 119 22.80 7.70 10.31
C ILE A 119 21.94 6.45 10.18
N VAL A 120 22.25 5.62 9.19
CA VAL A 120 21.70 4.26 9.07
C VAL A 120 22.72 3.30 9.69
N LYS A 121 22.28 2.45 10.60
CA LYS A 121 23.14 1.44 11.24
C LYS A 121 22.40 0.12 11.40
N ASP A 122 22.62 -0.79 10.47
CA ASP A 122 22.03 -2.13 10.51
C ASP A 122 22.66 -2.99 11.62
N GLY A 123 21.89 -3.93 12.17
CA GLY A 123 22.35 -4.85 13.23
C GLY A 123 22.55 -4.23 14.61
N CYS A 124 22.27 -2.92 14.77
CA CYS A 124 22.27 -2.24 16.05
C CYS A 124 20.83 -2.21 16.59
N TYR A 125 20.62 -2.78 17.77
CA TYR A 125 19.31 -2.84 18.46
C TYR A 125 19.29 -1.98 19.73
N ASP A 126 20.24 -1.04 19.83
CA ASP A 126 20.37 -0.17 21.00
C ASP A 126 19.19 0.80 21.05
N SER A 127 18.63 1.00 22.24
CA SER A 127 17.54 1.97 22.45
C SER A 127 18.02 3.42 22.28
N ALA A 128 19.31 3.67 22.44
CA ALA A 128 20.04 4.87 22.06
C ALA A 128 21.56 4.61 22.18
N PHE A 129 22.37 5.39 21.46
CA PHE A 129 23.82 5.41 21.70
C PHE A 129 24.42 6.81 21.51
N GLU A 130 25.60 7.00 22.09
CA GLU A 130 26.38 8.23 21.99
C GLU A 130 27.33 8.15 20.80
N LYS A 131 27.32 9.18 19.96
CA LYS A 131 28.28 9.37 18.88
C LYS A 131 28.49 10.86 18.69
N PRO A 132 29.70 11.40 18.90
CA PRO A 132 30.01 12.78 18.53
C PRO A 132 29.72 13.02 17.05
N HIS A 133 29.07 14.15 16.74
CA HIS A 133 28.71 14.53 15.38
C HIS A 133 28.70 16.06 15.23
N GLN A 134 28.70 16.54 13.99
CA GLN A 134 28.62 17.96 13.69
C GLN A 134 27.18 18.37 13.39
N LYS A 135 26.79 19.54 13.87
CA LYS A 135 25.51 20.17 13.53
C LYS A 135 25.59 20.86 12.16
N PRO A 136 24.45 21.20 11.55
CA PRO A 136 24.41 22.00 10.31
C PRO A 136 25.08 23.37 10.41
N ASP A 137 25.17 23.96 11.60
CA ASP A 137 25.87 25.23 11.85
C ASP A 137 27.40 25.08 12.03
N GLY A 138 27.92 23.85 11.99
CA GLY A 138 29.34 23.54 12.12
C GLY A 138 29.83 23.35 13.56
N TYR A 139 28.96 23.50 14.57
CA TYR A 139 29.34 23.26 15.96
C TYR A 139 29.23 21.77 16.35
N PRO A 140 30.10 21.26 17.25
CA PRO A 140 30.04 19.88 17.70
C PRO A 140 28.79 19.60 18.55
N CYS A 141 28.33 18.36 18.48
CA CYS A 141 27.21 17.85 19.25
C CYS A 141 27.54 16.44 19.78
N ASN A 142 27.34 16.25 21.08
CA ASN A 142 27.61 14.98 21.78
C ASN A 142 26.32 14.30 22.29
N ASN A 143 25.16 14.73 21.77
CA ASN A 143 23.87 14.15 22.19
C ASN A 143 23.67 12.73 21.64
N LYS A 144 22.78 11.99 22.30
CA LYS A 144 22.42 10.62 21.92
C LYS A 144 21.62 10.58 20.62
N LEU A 145 21.82 9.50 19.87
CA LEU A 145 21.02 9.12 18.72
C LEU A 145 19.98 8.09 19.13
N TYR A 146 18.77 8.23 18.62
CA TYR A 146 17.63 7.36 18.93
C TYR A 146 17.09 6.69 17.68
N PRO A 147 16.57 5.45 17.78
CA PRO A 147 16.05 4.72 16.64
C PRO A 147 14.72 5.31 16.16
N TYR A 148 14.62 5.52 14.85
CA TYR A 148 13.42 6.00 14.18
C TYR A 148 13.22 5.29 12.84
N SER A 149 11.96 5.22 12.42
CA SER A 149 11.61 5.11 11.01
C SER A 149 11.38 6.50 10.42
N LEU A 150 11.58 6.64 9.11
CA LEU A 150 11.26 7.86 8.40
C LEU A 150 9.91 7.71 7.70
N GLY A 151 9.02 8.67 7.90
CA GLY A 151 7.69 8.67 7.29
C GLY A 151 7.50 9.82 6.32
N HIS A 152 6.61 9.60 5.34
CA HIS A 152 6.03 10.64 4.51
C HIS A 152 4.52 10.41 4.44
N GLU A 153 3.75 11.48 4.63
CA GLU A 153 2.30 11.48 4.52
C GLU A 153 1.92 12.43 3.38
N PHE A 154 1.05 11.97 2.49
CA PHE A 154 0.68 12.67 1.27
C PHE A 154 -0.78 12.40 0.91
N GLN A 155 -1.33 13.28 0.08
CA GLN A 155 -2.71 13.22 -0.38
C GLN A 155 -2.79 13.00 -1.88
N THR A 156 -3.73 12.16 -2.29
CA THR A 156 -4.04 11.86 -3.70
C THR A 156 -5.47 11.32 -3.80
N ASP A 157 -5.97 11.15 -5.02
CA ASP A 157 -7.26 10.49 -5.24
C ASP A 157 -7.12 8.99 -4.97
N VAL A 158 -8.05 8.43 -4.20
CA VAL A 158 -8.09 7.01 -3.85
C VAL A 158 -9.40 6.37 -4.26
N VAL A 159 -9.33 5.10 -4.65
CA VAL A 159 -10.49 4.23 -4.82
C VAL A 159 -10.34 2.99 -3.95
N LEU A 160 -11.34 2.71 -3.14
CA LEU A 160 -11.46 1.52 -2.30
C LEU A 160 -12.37 0.49 -2.96
N LEU A 161 -11.83 -0.67 -3.28
CA LEU A 161 -12.56 -1.80 -3.84
C LEU A 161 -12.77 -2.87 -2.77
N LYS A 162 -14.03 -3.29 -2.57
CA LYS A 162 -14.39 -4.43 -1.73
C LYS A 162 -15.22 -5.41 -2.55
N PHE A 163 -14.65 -6.57 -2.87
CA PHE A 163 -15.37 -7.65 -3.58
C PHE A 163 -16.20 -8.44 -2.58
N ILE A 164 -17.47 -8.02 -2.38
CA ILE A 164 -18.34 -8.55 -1.32
C ILE A 164 -18.65 -10.02 -1.53
N SER A 165 -18.83 -10.46 -2.78
CA SER A 165 -19.12 -11.85 -3.13
C SER A 165 -17.88 -12.76 -3.23
N GLU A 166 -16.68 -12.26 -2.92
CA GLU A 166 -15.42 -13.02 -3.01
C GLU A 166 -14.73 -13.14 -1.65
N ASN A 167 -14.21 -14.33 -1.36
CA ASN A 167 -13.52 -14.60 -0.10
C ASN A 167 -12.00 -14.47 -0.25
N ILE A 168 -11.46 -13.29 0.06
CA ILE A 168 -10.04 -12.93 -0.15
C ILE A 168 -9.36 -12.78 1.23
N MET A 169 -9.23 -13.90 1.95
CA MET A 169 -8.62 -13.93 3.29
C MET A 169 -7.10 -14.09 3.25
N GLU A 170 -6.58 -14.69 2.19
CA GLU A 170 -5.16 -15.03 2.09
C GLU A 170 -4.34 -13.85 1.57
N LEU A 171 -3.28 -13.49 2.30
CA LEU A 171 -2.45 -12.32 2.02
C LEU A 171 -1.80 -12.39 0.61
N ASN A 172 -1.31 -13.56 0.22
CA ASN A 172 -0.68 -13.76 -1.08
C ASN A 172 -1.69 -13.65 -2.23
N ALA A 173 -2.92 -14.12 -2.01
CA ALA A 173 -4.02 -13.95 -2.97
C ALA A 173 -4.37 -12.46 -3.11
N ALA A 174 -4.52 -11.75 -1.98
CA ALA A 174 -4.80 -10.33 -1.97
C ALA A 174 -3.73 -9.53 -2.74
N TRP A 175 -2.44 -9.77 -2.49
CA TRP A 175 -1.38 -9.09 -3.25
C TRP A 175 -1.41 -9.42 -4.75
N THR A 176 -1.62 -10.69 -5.11
CA THR A 176 -1.70 -11.10 -6.51
C THR A 176 -2.87 -10.43 -7.22
N ILE A 177 -4.04 -10.38 -6.58
CA ILE A 177 -5.25 -9.73 -7.10
C ILE A 177 -5.02 -8.21 -7.23
N LEU A 178 -4.46 -7.56 -6.21
CA LEU A 178 -4.17 -6.12 -6.27
C LEU A 178 -3.32 -5.78 -7.49
N TYR A 179 -2.24 -6.53 -7.73
CA TYR A 179 -1.38 -6.26 -8.87
C TYR A 179 -2.07 -6.58 -10.19
N SER A 180 -2.89 -7.63 -10.29
CA SER A 180 -3.63 -7.90 -11.53
C SER A 180 -4.68 -6.84 -11.86
N LEU A 181 -5.35 -6.27 -10.85
CA LEU A 181 -6.27 -5.14 -11.02
C LEU A 181 -5.54 -3.89 -11.53
N LEU A 182 -4.39 -3.56 -10.95
CA LEU A 182 -3.60 -2.40 -11.36
C LEU A 182 -3.08 -2.53 -12.79
N GLU A 183 -2.61 -3.72 -13.18
CA GLU A 183 -2.18 -4.02 -14.56
C GLU A 183 -3.34 -3.94 -15.55
N GLY A 184 -4.52 -4.45 -15.15
CA GLY A 184 -5.75 -4.34 -15.92
C GLY A 184 -6.16 -2.88 -16.15
N LEU A 185 -6.08 -2.04 -15.11
CA LEU A 185 -6.45 -0.62 -15.22
C LEU A 185 -5.46 0.14 -16.09
N SER A 186 -4.15 -0.05 -15.88
CA SER A 186 -3.13 0.61 -16.70
C SER A 186 -3.24 0.21 -18.17
N ARG A 187 -3.53 -1.07 -18.45
CA ARG A 187 -3.76 -1.55 -19.81
C ARG A 187 -4.99 -0.90 -20.44
N HIS A 188 -6.10 -0.86 -19.72
CA HIS A 188 -7.35 -0.28 -20.24
C HIS A 188 -7.22 1.22 -20.53
N LEU A 189 -6.57 1.96 -19.62
CA LEU A 189 -6.38 3.41 -19.77
C LEU A 189 -5.20 3.79 -20.68
N CYS A 190 -4.43 2.80 -21.16
CA CYS A 190 -3.22 3.00 -21.96
C CYS A 190 -2.20 3.94 -21.29
N ILE A 191 -1.99 3.77 -19.99
CA ILE A 191 -1.03 4.56 -19.20
C ILE A 191 0.14 3.70 -18.74
N ASP A 192 1.24 4.36 -18.40
CA ASP A 192 2.37 3.66 -17.78
C ASP A 192 1.93 3.05 -16.45
N ARG A 193 2.30 1.78 -16.22
CA ARG A 193 1.94 1.06 -15.00
C ARG A 193 2.41 1.78 -13.74
N ASN A 194 3.50 2.55 -13.81
CA ASN A 194 4.06 3.32 -12.72
C ASN A 194 3.24 4.58 -12.37
N GLU A 195 2.23 4.94 -13.16
CA GLU A 195 1.27 6.00 -12.81
C GLU A 195 0.31 5.57 -11.70
N LEU A 196 0.12 4.26 -11.52
CA LEU A 196 -0.80 3.69 -10.54
C LEU A 196 -0.06 2.94 -9.43
N SER A 197 -0.63 2.95 -8.24
CA SER A 197 -0.19 2.10 -7.15
C SER A 197 -1.37 1.71 -6.27
N GLY A 198 -1.11 0.84 -5.32
CA GLY A 198 -2.14 0.39 -4.40
C GLY A 198 -1.58 -0.27 -3.16
N CYS A 199 -2.45 -0.42 -2.17
CA CYS A 199 -2.17 -1.17 -0.96
C CYS A 199 -3.41 -1.98 -0.54
N LEU A 200 -3.16 -3.02 0.24
CA LEU A 200 -4.24 -3.82 0.82
C LEU A 200 -4.97 -3.03 1.91
N HIS A 201 -6.26 -3.28 2.02
CA HIS A 201 -7.10 -2.68 3.05
C HIS A 201 -8.03 -3.75 3.61
N TRP A 202 -7.96 -4.02 4.91
CA TRP A 202 -8.76 -5.06 5.53
C TRP A 202 -10.15 -4.55 5.92
N TYR A 203 -11.18 -5.37 5.77
CA TYR A 203 -12.54 -5.06 6.24
C TYR A 203 -13.24 -6.32 6.74
N ARG A 204 -14.33 -6.15 7.50
CA ARG A 204 -15.23 -7.26 7.85
C ARG A 204 -16.26 -7.45 6.75
N ASN A 205 -16.43 -8.69 6.29
CA ASN A 205 -17.37 -9.00 5.23
C ASN A 205 -18.55 -9.82 5.78
N GLU A 206 -19.69 -9.17 5.89
CA GLU A 206 -20.95 -9.75 6.37
C GLU A 206 -21.42 -10.94 5.51
N ALA A 207 -21.18 -10.91 4.19
CA ALA A 207 -21.57 -11.99 3.28
C ALA A 207 -20.85 -13.31 3.58
N PHE A 208 -19.75 -13.27 4.33
CA PHE A 208 -19.00 -14.44 4.80
C PHE A 208 -19.04 -14.58 6.33
N GLY A 209 -20.14 -14.16 6.96
CA GLY A 209 -20.35 -14.31 8.40
C GLY A 209 -19.47 -13.39 9.24
N ASP A 210 -19.31 -12.13 8.79
CA ASP A 210 -18.52 -11.08 9.46
C ASP A 210 -17.03 -11.42 9.66
N ARG A 211 -16.52 -12.30 8.79
CA ARG A 211 -15.10 -12.68 8.76
C ARG A 211 -14.26 -11.56 8.13
N GLY A 212 -12.99 -11.52 8.51
CA GLY A 212 -12.02 -10.62 7.91
C GLY A 212 -11.78 -10.93 6.44
N ASN A 213 -11.66 -9.90 5.61
CA ASN A 213 -11.44 -10.01 4.17
C ASN A 213 -10.55 -8.84 3.69
N PHE A 214 -9.85 -9.02 2.57
CA PHE A 214 -9.03 -7.97 1.96
C PHE A 214 -9.77 -7.26 0.83
N GLY A 215 -9.76 -5.93 0.91
CA GLY A 215 -10.07 -5.00 -0.16
C GLY A 215 -8.81 -4.30 -0.65
N PHE A 216 -8.99 -3.41 -1.61
CA PHE A 216 -7.90 -2.83 -2.39
C PHE A 216 -8.04 -1.31 -2.45
N ILE A 217 -7.03 -0.61 -1.97
CA ILE A 217 -6.90 0.84 -2.19
C ILE A 217 -6.05 1.01 -3.44
N LEU A 218 -6.59 1.67 -4.45
CA LEU A 218 -5.92 2.06 -5.69
C LEU A 218 -5.77 3.58 -5.70
N PHE A 219 -4.61 4.08 -6.11
CA PHE A 219 -4.36 5.52 -6.16
C PHE A 219 -3.37 5.90 -7.27
N ASP A 220 -3.38 7.17 -7.64
CA ASP A 220 -2.42 7.73 -8.57
C ASP A 220 -1.09 8.04 -7.85
N ASN A 221 0.04 7.66 -8.43
CA ASN A 221 1.37 7.96 -7.89
C ASN A 221 1.76 9.44 -8.02
N THR A 222 1.05 10.19 -8.84
CA THR A 222 1.22 11.64 -8.97
C THR A 222 0.61 12.34 -7.75
N PRO A 223 1.41 13.10 -6.96
CA PRO A 223 0.87 13.86 -5.83
C PRO A 223 -0.27 14.78 -6.27
N GLY A 224 -1.37 14.80 -5.51
CA GLY A 224 -2.57 15.57 -5.85
C GLY A 224 -3.52 14.90 -6.85
N GLY A 225 -3.18 13.71 -7.38
CA GLY A 225 -4.06 12.90 -8.22
C GLY A 225 -4.05 13.28 -9.71
N ALA A 226 -3.69 12.34 -10.58
CA ALA A 226 -3.83 12.48 -12.04
C ALA A 226 -5.29 12.25 -12.50
N GLY A 227 -6.09 11.62 -11.64
CA GLY A 227 -7.49 11.28 -11.88
C GLY A 227 -7.72 9.95 -12.59
N TYR A 228 -6.73 9.07 -12.69
CA TYR A 228 -6.89 7.79 -13.38
C TYR A 228 -7.80 6.85 -12.59
N VAL A 229 -7.54 6.70 -11.29
CA VAL A 229 -8.36 5.83 -10.44
C VAL A 229 -9.81 6.30 -10.34
N ARG A 230 -10.07 7.61 -10.44
CA ARG A 230 -11.43 8.17 -10.44
C ARG A 230 -12.31 7.64 -11.58
N GLN A 231 -11.70 7.18 -12.68
CA GLN A 231 -12.45 6.61 -13.80
C GLN A 231 -13.20 5.32 -13.39
N LEU A 232 -12.80 4.67 -12.30
CA LEU A 232 -13.51 3.51 -11.73
C LEU A 232 -14.91 3.84 -11.16
N HIS A 233 -15.27 5.12 -11.07
CA HIS A 233 -16.67 5.52 -10.87
C HIS A 233 -17.55 5.10 -12.07
N SER A 234 -16.96 4.89 -13.25
CA SER A 234 -17.67 4.30 -14.37
C SER A 234 -17.65 2.78 -14.27
N VAL A 235 -18.83 2.16 -14.20
CA VAL A 235 -18.97 0.70 -14.24
C VAL A 235 -18.33 0.11 -15.50
N SER A 236 -18.43 0.79 -16.65
CA SER A 236 -17.81 0.30 -17.88
C SER A 236 -16.28 0.25 -17.78
N THR A 237 -15.66 1.27 -17.18
CA THR A 237 -14.22 1.31 -16.92
C THR A 237 -13.80 0.24 -15.92
N PHE A 238 -14.61 0.02 -14.86
CA PHE A 238 -14.37 -1.05 -13.89
C PHE A 238 -14.44 -2.44 -14.55
N VAL A 239 -15.45 -2.69 -15.37
CA VAL A 239 -15.60 -3.94 -16.14
C VAL A 239 -14.40 -4.15 -17.07
N LYS A 240 -13.94 -3.09 -17.77
CA LYS A 240 -12.77 -3.17 -18.64
C LYS A 240 -11.46 -3.41 -17.89
N MET A 241 -11.30 -2.84 -16.69
CA MET A 241 -10.17 -3.16 -15.82
C MET A 241 -10.13 -4.66 -15.49
N LEU A 242 -11.27 -5.26 -15.13
CA LEU A 242 -11.35 -6.69 -14.82
C LEU A 242 -11.07 -7.57 -16.05
N GLU A 243 -11.64 -7.20 -17.20
CA GLU A 243 -11.41 -7.89 -18.48
C GLU A 243 -9.93 -7.88 -18.85
N CYS A 244 -9.30 -6.69 -18.89
CA CYS A 244 -7.88 -6.56 -19.19
C CYS A 244 -6.99 -7.28 -18.17
N GLY A 245 -7.32 -7.22 -16.87
CA GLY A 245 -6.59 -7.92 -15.82
C GLY A 245 -6.64 -9.44 -15.99
N ALA A 246 -7.81 -9.97 -16.32
CA ALA A 246 -8.00 -11.38 -16.64
C ALA A 246 -7.21 -11.79 -17.88
N ASP A 247 -7.24 -10.99 -18.95
CA ASP A 247 -6.51 -11.26 -20.18
C ASP A 247 -4.98 -11.29 -19.94
N ILE A 248 -4.45 -10.39 -19.12
CA ILE A 248 -3.01 -10.35 -18.80
C ILE A 248 -2.56 -11.65 -18.12
N VAL A 249 -3.32 -12.14 -17.13
CA VAL A 249 -2.94 -13.35 -16.41
C VAL A 249 -3.22 -14.64 -17.18
N ASN A 250 -4.23 -14.66 -18.04
CA ASN A 250 -4.56 -15.83 -18.85
C ASN A 250 -3.63 -16.01 -20.06
N ASN A 251 -3.11 -14.92 -20.64
CA ASN A 251 -2.25 -14.97 -21.83
C ASN A 251 -0.75 -15.03 -21.50
N CYS A 252 -0.38 -14.97 -20.23
CA CYS A 252 1.00 -15.18 -19.81
C CYS A 252 1.30 -16.68 -19.70
N GLU A 253 2.58 -17.08 -19.80
CA GLU A 253 3.00 -18.50 -19.71
C GLU A 253 3.93 -18.79 -18.50
N CYS A 254 4.29 -17.78 -17.68
CA CYS A 254 5.07 -17.98 -16.45
C CYS A 254 4.43 -19.00 -15.47
N GLY A 255 5.25 -19.82 -14.82
CA GLY A 255 4.76 -20.91 -13.95
C GLY A 255 4.12 -22.08 -14.69
N GLY A 256 4.24 -22.11 -16.03
CA GLY A 256 3.73 -23.19 -16.87
C GLY A 256 2.24 -23.46 -16.64
N ASN A 257 1.88 -24.76 -16.61
CA ASN A 257 0.51 -25.21 -16.41
C ASN A 257 -0.03 -24.93 -15.00
N GLU A 258 0.86 -24.86 -14.00
CA GLU A 258 0.46 -24.61 -12.60
C GLU A 258 0.19 -23.12 -12.35
N ALA A 259 0.76 -22.24 -13.18
CA ALA A 259 0.67 -20.78 -13.04
C ALA A 259 1.07 -20.31 -11.63
N ASP A 260 2.04 -20.99 -11.01
CA ASP A 260 2.44 -20.85 -9.60
C ASP A 260 3.44 -19.72 -9.34
N THR A 261 3.81 -18.96 -10.38
CA THR A 261 4.73 -17.82 -10.31
C THR A 261 4.18 -16.62 -11.08
N ALA A 262 4.80 -15.45 -10.90
CA ALA A 262 4.55 -14.26 -11.69
C ALA A 262 5.86 -13.72 -12.28
N CYS A 263 5.77 -12.97 -13.39
CA CYS A 263 6.91 -12.37 -14.07
C CYS A 263 6.65 -10.90 -14.42
N TYR A 264 7.67 -10.22 -14.96
CA TYR A 264 7.59 -8.81 -15.35
C TYR A 264 6.64 -8.53 -16.52
N SER A 265 6.22 -9.55 -17.25
CA SER A 265 5.24 -9.43 -18.33
C SER A 265 3.79 -9.56 -17.85
N CYS A 266 3.56 -9.93 -16.58
CA CYS A 266 2.23 -10.04 -16.01
C CYS A 266 2.06 -9.18 -14.74
N LEU A 267 2.58 -9.59 -13.58
CA LEU A 267 2.25 -8.97 -12.28
C LEU A 267 3.47 -8.36 -11.57
N CYS A 268 4.70 -8.72 -11.96
CA CYS A 268 5.90 -8.18 -11.33
C CYS A 268 6.28 -6.84 -11.95
N ASN A 269 6.70 -5.91 -11.10
CA ASN A 269 7.30 -4.65 -11.51
C ASN A 269 8.43 -4.26 -10.53
N TYR A 270 9.13 -3.17 -10.83
CA TYR A 270 10.24 -2.71 -9.99
C TYR A 270 9.80 -2.33 -8.56
N TYR A 271 8.58 -1.83 -8.38
CA TYR A 271 8.12 -1.30 -7.11
C TYR A 271 7.53 -2.35 -6.16
N ASN A 272 7.15 -3.53 -6.67
CA ASN A 272 6.60 -4.64 -5.88
C ASN A 272 7.56 -5.82 -5.66
N GLN A 273 8.87 -5.61 -5.78
CA GLN A 273 9.91 -6.65 -5.62
C GLN A 273 9.74 -7.49 -4.34
N ARG A 274 9.33 -6.87 -3.22
CA ARG A 274 9.10 -7.58 -1.96
C ARG A 274 8.02 -8.67 -2.06
N GLN A 275 7.04 -8.49 -2.95
CA GLN A 275 5.96 -9.44 -3.13
C GLN A 275 6.29 -10.50 -4.16
N HIS A 276 7.33 -10.36 -5.01
CA HIS A 276 7.58 -11.26 -6.16
C HIS A 276 7.54 -12.74 -5.80
N GLU A 277 8.19 -13.15 -4.70
CA GLU A 277 8.22 -14.55 -4.24
C GLU A 277 6.84 -15.09 -3.80
N ASN A 278 5.92 -14.20 -3.45
CA ASN A 278 4.58 -14.52 -2.99
C ASN A 278 3.53 -14.46 -4.11
N LEU A 279 3.87 -13.88 -5.27
CA LEU A 279 2.92 -13.71 -6.38
C LEU A 279 2.78 -15.00 -7.17
N LYS A 280 1.55 -15.52 -7.19
CA LYS A 280 1.19 -16.71 -7.98
C LYS A 280 0.07 -16.35 -8.94
N ARG A 281 0.35 -16.35 -10.24
CA ARG A 281 -0.62 -15.96 -11.26
C ARG A 281 -1.95 -16.73 -11.16
N LYS A 282 -1.90 -18.01 -10.77
CA LYS A 282 -3.07 -18.86 -10.52
C LYS A 282 -4.09 -18.22 -9.58
N LEU A 283 -3.65 -17.52 -8.52
CA LEU A 283 -4.55 -16.86 -7.57
C LEU A 283 -5.37 -15.73 -8.22
N ALA A 284 -4.78 -14.98 -9.16
CA ALA A 284 -5.51 -13.98 -9.93
C ALA A 284 -6.43 -14.63 -10.98
N ILE A 285 -5.99 -15.70 -11.65
CA ILE A 285 -6.82 -16.46 -12.60
C ILE A 285 -8.08 -16.99 -11.91
N ASP A 286 -7.92 -17.59 -10.73
CA ASP A 286 -9.03 -18.15 -9.95
C ASP A 286 -9.98 -17.05 -9.47
N PHE A 287 -9.44 -15.93 -8.99
CA PHE A 287 -10.22 -14.75 -8.65
C PHE A 287 -11.06 -14.24 -9.84
N PHE A 288 -10.43 -13.97 -10.99
CA PHE A 288 -11.17 -13.46 -12.15
C PHE A 288 -12.19 -14.48 -12.67
N SER A 289 -11.88 -15.77 -12.62
CA SER A 289 -12.82 -16.85 -13.00
C SER A 289 -14.03 -16.88 -12.08
N SER A 290 -13.83 -16.73 -10.77
CA SER A 290 -14.90 -16.64 -9.77
C SER A 290 -15.76 -15.40 -9.98
N VAL A 291 -15.14 -14.23 -10.19
CA VAL A 291 -15.87 -12.98 -10.44
C VAL A 291 -16.65 -13.05 -11.76
N LYS A 292 -16.07 -13.62 -12.82
CA LYS A 292 -16.74 -13.79 -14.12
C LYS A 292 -17.92 -14.78 -14.02
N ASN A 293 -17.94 -15.64 -13.01
CA ASN A 293 -19.08 -16.47 -12.63
C ASN A 293 -19.64 -17.31 -13.80
N GLY A 294 -18.75 -17.88 -14.62
CA GLY A 294 -19.10 -18.71 -15.77
C GLY A 294 -19.65 -17.95 -17.00
N ASN A 295 -19.75 -16.62 -16.94
CA ASN A 295 -20.21 -15.82 -18.07
C ASN A 295 -19.18 -15.79 -19.21
N THR A 296 -19.65 -15.74 -20.46
CA THR A 296 -18.79 -15.67 -21.64
C THR A 296 -18.14 -14.29 -21.79
N MET A 297 -18.91 -13.23 -21.50
CA MET A 297 -18.49 -11.83 -21.57
C MET A 297 -18.52 -11.19 -20.18
N TRP A 298 -17.72 -10.14 -20.00
CA TRP A 298 -17.79 -9.28 -18.82
C TRP A 298 -18.90 -8.23 -18.99
N PHE A 299 -19.73 -8.06 -17.97
CA PHE A 299 -20.74 -7.01 -17.91
C PHE A 299 -20.94 -6.56 -16.48
N GLY A 300 -21.53 -5.37 -16.31
CA GLY A 300 -21.88 -4.89 -15.00
C GLY A 300 -22.85 -3.73 -15.04
N SER A 301 -23.50 -3.49 -13.90
CA SER A 301 -24.44 -2.39 -13.69
C SER A 301 -24.24 -1.79 -12.30
N THR A 302 -24.68 -0.54 -12.14
CA THR A 302 -24.81 0.07 -10.81
C THR A 302 -26.06 -0.44 -10.13
N ILE A 303 -25.94 -0.88 -8.88
CA ILE A 303 -27.06 -1.26 -8.02
C ILE A 303 -27.49 -0.01 -7.25
N LEU A 304 -28.77 0.35 -7.35
CA LEU A 304 -29.35 1.37 -6.50
C LEU A 304 -29.77 0.70 -5.17
N ASP A 305 -29.46 1.31 -4.02
CA ASP A 305 -29.65 0.77 -2.66
C ASP A 305 -31.06 0.23 -2.31
N LYS A 306 -32.04 0.35 -3.20
CA LYS A 306 -33.40 -0.18 -3.01
C LYS A 306 -33.56 -1.66 -3.37
N GLU A 307 -32.60 -2.31 -4.02
CA GLU A 307 -32.79 -3.65 -4.61
C GLU A 307 -32.33 -4.84 -3.75
N PHE A 308 -31.72 -4.63 -2.58
CA PHE A 308 -31.24 -5.72 -1.70
C PHE A 308 -31.67 -5.55 -0.24
N ARG A 309 -32.96 -5.31 0.00
CA ARG A 309 -33.60 -5.56 1.31
C ARG A 309 -34.19 -6.95 1.35
#